data_AF-A0A815SP30-F1
#
_entry.id   AF-A0A815SP30-F1
#
_cell.length_a   1.000
_cell.length_b   1.000
_cell.length_c   1.000
_cell.angle_alpha   90.00
_cell.angle_beta   90.00
_cell.angle_gamma   90.00
#
_symmetry.space_group_name_H-M   'P 1'
#
loop_
_entity.id
_entity.type
_entity.pdbx_description
1 polymer ?
#
loop_
_entity_poly.entity_id
_entity_poly.type
_entity_poly.pdbx_seq_one_letter_code
_entity_poly.pdbx_strand_id
1 'polypeptide(L)'
;MVFHPARLQNATLNVVDRTHISTKHLPAKWQLNDEWYNYGKTYWNDVHVLITIDETSYIGGENGNIHPMSWYREFDGGRSFYTEISHTDVTYQDPMYLQHLLGGIQYAMGIDSN
;
A
#
# COMPACT_ATOMS: atom_id res chain seq x y z
N MET A 1 -12.35 -12.40 7.53
CA MET A 1 -11.71 -13.57 6.90
C MET A 1 -11.17 -13.08 5.58
N VAL A 2 -9.85 -13.11 5.41
CA VAL A 2 -9.18 -12.73 4.16
C VAL A 2 -9.31 -13.93 3.22
N PHE A 3 -9.66 -13.71 1.94
CA PHE A 3 -9.72 -14.77 0.93
C PHE A 3 -8.35 -14.89 0.26
N HIS A 4 -7.81 -16.11 0.13
CA HIS A 4 -6.44 -16.38 -0.34
C HIS A 4 -6.45 -17.12 -1.69
N PRO A 5 -6.26 -16.44 -2.84
CA PRO A 5 -5.90 -17.10 -4.08
C PRO A 5 -4.37 -17.32 -4.15
N ALA A 6 -3.94 -18.59 -4.12
CA ALA A 6 -2.53 -19.01 -4.05
C ALA A 6 -1.69 -18.76 -5.35
N ARG A 7 -1.69 -17.55 -5.91
CA ARG A 7 -0.85 -17.20 -7.06
C ARG A 7 -0.29 -15.79 -6.93
N LEU A 8 1.04 -15.69 -6.93
CA LEU A 8 1.74 -14.45 -7.20
C LEU A 8 1.32 -13.92 -8.56
N GLN A 9 0.91 -12.66 -8.63
CA GLN A 9 0.41 -12.03 -9.85
C GLN A 9 1.09 -10.69 -10.05
N ASN A 10 1.42 -10.39 -11.30
CA ASN A 10 1.81 -9.02 -11.65
C ASN A 10 0.59 -8.13 -11.53
N ALA A 11 0.73 -7.02 -10.81
CA ALA A 11 -0.29 -5.98 -10.76
C ALA A 11 0.35 -4.60 -10.86
N THR A 12 -0.44 -3.62 -11.28
CA THR A 12 -0.07 -2.22 -11.29
C THR A 12 -0.62 -1.54 -10.05
N LEU A 13 0.27 -0.97 -9.24
CA LEU A 13 -0.05 -0.09 -8.14
C LEU A 13 -0.06 1.37 -8.63
N ASN A 14 -1.09 2.11 -8.25
CA ASN A 14 -1.22 3.54 -8.48
C ASN A 14 -0.88 4.29 -7.20
N VAL A 15 0.17 5.11 -7.24
CA VAL A 15 0.56 5.97 -6.12
C VAL A 15 -0.26 7.25 -6.20
N VAL A 16 -1.34 7.29 -5.41
CA VAL A 16 -2.36 8.36 -5.47
C VAL A 16 -1.96 9.61 -4.70
N ASP A 17 -1.10 9.46 -3.69
CA ASP A 17 -0.42 10.57 -3.01
C ASP A 17 1.09 10.36 -3.06
N ARG A 18 1.80 11.29 -3.71
CA ARG A 18 3.26 11.30 -3.89
C ARG A 18 3.95 12.39 -3.07
N THR A 19 3.25 12.98 -2.12
CA THR A 19 3.80 14.00 -1.22
C THR A 19 4.25 13.39 0.11
N HIS A 20 3.61 12.29 0.52
CA HIS A 20 3.94 11.58 1.75
C HIS A 20 5.35 10.97 1.71
N ILE A 21 6.04 10.94 2.86
CA ILE A 21 7.45 10.50 2.94
C ILE A 21 7.67 9.05 2.51
N SER A 22 6.65 8.19 2.67
CA SER A 22 6.69 6.80 2.21
C SER A 22 6.46 6.63 0.71
N THR A 23 6.02 7.65 -0.01
CA THR A 23 5.62 7.52 -1.43
C THR A 23 6.25 8.55 -2.35
N LYS A 24 6.89 9.61 -1.84
CA LYS A 24 7.46 10.70 -2.65
C LYS A 24 8.54 10.27 -3.65
N HIS A 25 9.26 9.19 -3.36
CA HIS A 25 10.28 8.61 -4.24
C HIS A 25 9.70 7.63 -5.27
N LEU A 26 8.46 7.18 -5.09
CA LEU A 26 7.85 6.18 -5.98
C LEU A 26 7.36 6.83 -7.30
N PRO A 27 7.39 6.07 -8.41
CA PRO A 27 6.74 6.46 -9.64
C PRO A 27 5.22 6.48 -9.45
N ALA A 28 4.51 7.20 -10.33
CA ALA A 28 3.05 7.26 -10.27
C ALA A 28 2.38 5.88 -10.48
N LYS A 29 3.01 5.02 -11.28
CA LYS A 29 2.63 3.62 -11.48
C LYS A 29 3.79 2.72 -11.14
N TRP A 30 3.56 1.74 -10.29
CA TRP A 30 4.58 0.82 -9.79
C TRP A 30 4.09 -0.61 -9.99
N GLN A 31 4.85 -1.41 -10.74
CA GLN A 31 4.48 -2.80 -11.04
C GLN A 31 5.20 -3.73 -10.09
N LEU A 32 4.45 -4.66 -9.50
CA LEU A 32 4.96 -5.66 -8.57
C LEU A 32 4.36 -7.03 -8.86
N ASN A 33 5.11 -8.07 -8.52
CA ASN A 33 4.63 -9.45 -8.50
C ASN A 33 4.45 -9.89 -7.05
N ASP A 34 3.22 -9.98 -6.57
CA ASP A 34 2.94 -10.35 -5.18
C ASP A 34 1.61 -11.09 -5.03
N GLU A 35 1.27 -11.50 -3.80
CA GLU A 35 -0.09 -11.92 -3.44
C GLU A 35 -0.96 -10.71 -3.08
N TRP A 36 -2.14 -10.60 -3.69
CA TRP A 36 -3.07 -9.48 -3.52
C TRP A 36 -4.34 -9.94 -2.82
N TYR A 37 -4.68 -9.29 -1.70
CA TYR A 37 -5.81 -9.66 -0.86
C TYR A 37 -6.97 -8.68 -1.01
N ASN A 38 -8.18 -9.24 -1.05
CA ASN A 38 -9.39 -8.44 -0.96
C ASN A 38 -9.75 -8.16 0.49
N TYR A 39 -10.21 -6.94 0.76
CA TYR A 39 -10.77 -6.57 2.05
C TYR A 39 -12.25 -6.92 2.13
N GLY A 40 -12.73 -7.26 3.33
CA GLY A 40 -14.16 -7.30 3.63
C GLY A 40 -14.79 -5.89 3.61
N LYS A 41 -16.01 -5.75 4.14
CA LYS A 41 -16.63 -4.42 4.33
C LYS A 41 -15.71 -3.52 5.16
N THR A 42 -15.21 -2.46 4.53
CA THR A 42 -14.26 -1.51 5.12
C THR A 42 -14.76 -0.09 4.88
N TYR A 43 -14.54 0.80 5.84
CA TYR A 43 -14.85 2.22 5.72
C TYR A 43 -13.55 3.00 5.51
N TRP A 44 -13.32 3.46 4.29
CA TRP A 44 -12.09 4.16 3.91
C TRP A 44 -12.11 5.67 4.25
N ASN A 45 -13.22 6.19 4.78
CA ASN A 45 -13.39 7.63 5.04
C ASN A 45 -12.47 8.17 6.15
N ASP A 46 -11.95 7.29 7.00
CA ASP A 46 -11.14 7.64 8.17
C ASP A 46 -9.62 7.49 7.92
N VAL A 47 -9.21 7.10 6.72
CA VAL A 47 -7.81 6.91 6.36
C VAL A 47 -7.44 7.74 5.15
N HIS A 48 -6.18 8.14 5.08
CA HIS A 48 -5.61 8.76 3.90
C HIS A 48 -4.92 7.70 3.05
N VAL A 49 -5.49 7.43 1.88
CA VAL A 49 -4.97 6.41 0.96
C VAL A 49 -3.74 6.94 0.24
N LEU A 50 -2.66 6.15 0.25
CA LEU A 50 -1.39 6.48 -0.38
C LEU A 50 -1.18 5.73 -1.71
N ILE A 51 -1.56 4.45 -1.72
CA ILE A 51 -1.38 3.55 -2.86
C ILE A 51 -2.67 2.73 -3.04
N THR A 52 -3.10 2.56 -4.28
CA THR A 52 -4.18 1.64 -4.67
C THR A 52 -3.66 0.62 -5.68
N ILE A 53 -4.33 -0.51 -5.82
CA ILE A 53 -4.07 -1.49 -6.88
C ILE A 53 -5.08 -1.34 -8.03
N ASP A 54 -4.61 -1.50 -9.26
CA ASP A 54 -5.46 -1.56 -10.45
C ASP A 54 -6.02 -2.99 -10.61
N GLU A 55 -7.28 -3.20 -10.22
CA GLU A 55 -7.97 -4.50 -10.33
C GLU A 55 -8.11 -5.01 -11.77
N THR A 56 -7.89 -4.18 -12.78
CA THR A 56 -7.88 -4.64 -14.19
C THR A 56 -6.54 -5.27 -14.59
N SER A 57 -5.50 -5.12 -13.77
CA SER A 57 -4.15 -5.58 -14.06
C SER A 57 -3.84 -6.99 -13.53
N TYR A 58 -4.71 -7.55 -12.70
CA TYR A 58 -4.58 -8.90 -12.13
C TYR A 58 -5.95 -9.59 -12.04
N ILE A 59 -5.98 -10.87 -11.67
CA ILE A 59 -7.21 -11.65 -11.55
C ILE A 59 -7.61 -11.74 -10.08
N GLY A 60 -8.89 -11.46 -9.80
CA GLY A 60 -9.51 -11.70 -8.50
C GLY A 60 -9.73 -10.48 -7.62
N GLY A 61 -9.61 -9.26 -8.15
CA GLY A 61 -10.03 -8.04 -7.43
C GLY A 61 -11.54 -7.98 -7.20
N GLU A 62 -11.95 -7.63 -5.99
CA GLU A 62 -13.36 -7.56 -5.57
C GLU A 62 -13.70 -6.29 -4.77
N ASN A 63 -12.74 -5.38 -4.56
CA ASN A 63 -12.91 -4.15 -3.81
C ASN A 63 -13.33 -2.96 -4.70
N GLY A 64 -13.25 -3.09 -6.02
CA GLY A 64 -13.75 -2.14 -7.00
C GLY A 64 -12.82 -0.94 -7.20
N ASN A 65 -13.40 0.24 -7.43
CA ASN A 65 -12.63 1.42 -7.84
C ASN A 65 -11.59 1.89 -6.80
N ILE A 66 -11.77 1.55 -5.53
CA ILE A 66 -10.84 1.90 -4.45
C ILE A 66 -10.45 0.61 -3.73
N HIS A 67 -9.28 0.10 -4.09
CA HIS A 67 -8.62 -1.01 -3.41
C HIS A 67 -7.27 -0.52 -2.84
N PRO A 68 -7.26 -0.01 -1.59
CA PRO A 68 -6.05 0.57 -0.98
C PRO A 68 -5.04 -0.51 -0.63
N MET A 69 -3.80 -0.33 -1.05
CA MET A 69 -2.65 -1.16 -0.67
C MET A 69 -1.83 -0.54 0.45
N SER A 70 -1.87 0.78 0.57
CA SER A 70 -1.20 1.51 1.66
C SER A 70 -1.99 2.74 2.03
N TRP A 71 -2.04 3.04 3.34
CA TRP A 71 -2.73 4.19 3.88
C TRP A 71 -2.11 4.60 5.21
N TYR A 72 -2.43 5.82 5.66
CA TYR A 72 -2.14 6.26 7.01
C TYR A 72 -3.39 6.82 7.69
N ARG A 73 -3.36 6.89 9.02
CA ARG A 73 -4.42 7.51 9.83
C ARG A 73 -3.81 8.21 11.03
N GLU A 74 -4.33 9.39 11.31
CA GLU A 74 -4.14 10.09 12.57
C GLU A 74 -5.37 9.93 13.44
N PHE A 75 -5.19 9.56 14.70
CA PHE A 75 -6.28 9.45 15.66
C PHE A 75 -5.78 9.69 17.07
N ASP A 76 -6.39 10.65 17.77
CA ASP A 76 -6.08 11.00 19.17
C ASP A 76 -4.58 11.21 19.44
N GLY A 77 -3.90 11.95 18.54
CA GLY A 77 -2.47 12.22 18.62
C GLY A 77 -1.55 11.06 18.20
N GLY A 78 -2.11 9.87 17.93
CA GLY A 78 -1.39 8.72 17.39
C GLY A 78 -1.36 8.72 15.86
N ARG A 79 -0.31 8.10 15.30
CA ARG A 79 -0.14 7.89 13.85
C ARG A 79 -0.04 6.41 13.54
N SER A 80 -0.86 5.96 12.61
CA SER A 80 -0.84 4.59 12.09
C SER A 80 -0.47 4.62 10.62
N PHE A 81 0.41 3.72 10.21
CA PHE A 81 0.75 3.45 8.82
C PHE A 81 0.47 1.98 8.53
N TYR A 82 -0.10 1.70 7.36
CA TYR A 82 -0.39 0.36 6.90
C TYR A 82 0.08 0.19 5.45
N THR A 83 0.67 -0.96 5.16
CA THR A 83 0.96 -1.40 3.80
C THR A 83 0.76 -2.92 3.69
N GLU A 84 0.05 -3.36 2.65
CA GLU A 84 -0.18 -4.78 2.34
C GLU A 84 0.96 -5.38 1.53
N ILE A 85 1.70 -4.54 0.80
CA ILE A 85 2.80 -4.91 -0.10
C ILE A 85 3.90 -5.56 0.75
N SER A 86 4.15 -6.87 0.65
CA SER A 86 5.21 -7.58 1.41
C SER A 86 5.23 -9.12 1.30
N HIS A 87 4.40 -9.78 0.49
CA HIS A 87 4.21 -11.23 0.69
C HIS A 87 5.43 -12.08 0.23
N THR A 88 6.32 -11.54 -0.61
CA THR A 88 7.53 -12.25 -1.05
C THR A 88 8.86 -11.67 -0.54
N ASP A 89 9.87 -12.54 -0.39
CA ASP A 89 11.27 -12.14 -0.15
C ASP A 89 11.83 -11.23 -1.26
N VAL A 90 11.27 -11.31 -2.47
CA VAL A 90 11.66 -10.47 -3.60
C VAL A 90 11.23 -9.03 -3.36
N THR A 91 10.02 -8.80 -2.82
CA THR A 91 9.54 -7.47 -2.44
C THR A 91 10.49 -6.80 -1.44
N TYR A 92 11.02 -7.55 -0.46
CA TYR A 92 12.00 -7.05 0.51
C TYR A 92 13.41 -6.79 -0.06
N GLN A 93 13.69 -7.18 -1.31
CA GLN A 93 14.94 -6.85 -2.00
C GLN A 93 14.81 -5.61 -2.88
N ASP A 94 13.59 -5.12 -3.16
CA ASP A 94 13.38 -3.90 -3.94
C ASP A 94 13.72 -2.66 -3.09
N PRO A 95 14.74 -1.86 -3.47
CA PRO A 95 15.10 -0.65 -2.75
C PRO A 95 13.95 0.35 -2.64
N MET A 96 13.07 0.41 -3.64
CA MET A 96 11.91 1.30 -3.63
C MET A 96 10.90 0.89 -2.57
N TYR A 97 10.67 -0.41 -2.40
CA TYR A 97 9.83 -0.95 -1.34
C TYR A 97 10.46 -0.73 0.04
N LEU A 98 11.77 -1.00 0.21
CA LEU A 98 12.45 -0.77 1.48
C LEU A 98 12.38 0.71 1.90
N GLN A 99 12.52 1.63 0.95
CA GLN A 99 12.36 3.06 1.21
C GLN A 99 10.90 3.44 1.52
N HIS A 100 9.91 2.78 0.88
CA HIS A 100 8.50 2.95 1.22
C HIS A 100 8.20 2.51 2.67
N LEU A 101 8.68 1.32 3.04
CA LEU A 101 8.54 0.77 4.39
C LEU A 101 9.21 1.67 5.44
N LEU A 102 10.45 2.12 5.17
CA LEU A 102 11.16 3.04 6.05
C LEU A 102 10.42 4.36 6.22
N GLY A 103 9.91 4.95 5.14
CA GLY A 103 9.13 6.18 5.22
C GLY A 103 7.83 6.01 6.02
N GLY A 104 7.19 4.84 5.93
CA GLY A 104 6.01 4.50 6.74
C GLY A 104 6.33 4.41 8.24
N ILE A 105 7.45 3.76 8.59
CA ILE A 105 7.95 3.67 9.97
C ILE A 105 8.29 5.07 10.51
N GLN A 106 9.01 5.87 9.73
CA GLN A 106 9.36 7.26 10.11
C GLN A 106 8.11 8.10 10.38
N TYR A 107 7.08 7.98 9.53
CA TYR A 107 5.82 8.70 9.71
C TYR A 107 5.13 8.31 11.02
N ALA A 108 5.01 7.00 11.28
CA ALA A 108 4.41 6.48 12.50
C ALA A 108 5.17 6.91 13.77
N MET A 109 6.49 7.12 13.66
CA MET A 109 7.33 7.66 14.74
C MET A 109 7.23 9.19 14.92
N GLY A 110 6.50 9.91 14.05
CA GLY A 110 6.44 11.37 14.10
C GLY A 110 7.65 12.08 13.47
N ILE A 111 8.46 11.36 12.70
CA ILE A 111 9.64 11.92 12.03
C ILE A 111 9.20 12.47 10.68
N ASP A 112 8.68 13.70 10.72
CA ASP A 112 8.34 14.43 9.51
C ASP A 112 9.61 15.08 8.95
N SER A 113 9.84 14.96 7.64
CA SER A 113 10.95 15.66 6.98
C SER A 113 10.70 17.17 7.09
N ASN A 114 11.29 17.84 8.08
CA ASN A 114 11.46 19.30 8.09
C ASN A 114 12.33 19.74 6.90
#